data_AF-A0A7Y3CUG1-F1
#
_entry.id   AF-A0A7Y3CUG1-F1
#
_cell.length_a   1.000
_cell.length_b   1.000
_cell.length_c   1.000
_cell.angle_alpha   90.00
_cell.angle_beta   90.00
_cell.angle_gamma   90.00
#
_symmetry.space_group_name_H-M   'P 1'
#
loop_
_entity.id
_entity.type
_entity.pdbx_description
1 polymer ?
#
loop_
_entity_poly.entity_id
_entity_poly.type
_entity_poly.pdbx_seq_one_letter_code
_entity_poly.pdbx_strand_id
1 'polypeptide(L)'
;ERIRESLTTLVKGWDRDTVERIVSETLDEVVEPLVYAEALFLIDEHHREGDRVIIVSSSPIEIVRPLGRYLGVTDVIATELATDRDGLYSGGIDFYAYGPTKADAIHKLAVEGDLDLSRSFAYSDSFTDVPMMQAVGNPVAVNPDRDLRAKAEAEGWPIKEFKLPVNMRTRLGDVSRPSPLVSTAAVLGSAALIGLAIVLRSRKRLS
;
A
#
# COMPACT_ATOMS: atom_id res chain seq x y z
N GLU A 1 15.06 6.73 7.38
CA GLU A 1 16.32 7.10 6.67
C GLU A 1 17.00 5.99 5.90
N ARG A 2 17.65 5.00 6.53
CA ARG A 2 18.44 3.99 5.79
C ARG A 2 17.67 3.20 4.72
N ILE A 3 16.40 2.86 4.97
CA ILE A 3 15.56 2.13 4.00
C ILE A 3 15.19 3.03 2.80
N ARG A 4 14.95 4.32 3.05
CA ARG A 4 14.66 5.34 2.03
C ARG A 4 15.85 5.51 1.08
N GLU A 5 17.04 5.72 1.64
CA GLU A 5 18.29 5.86 0.87
C GLU A 5 18.65 4.58 0.10
N SER A 6 18.39 3.41 0.70
CA SER A 6 18.64 2.13 0.02
C SER A 6 17.71 1.95 -1.19
N LEU A 7 16.42 2.28 -1.05
CA LEU A 7 15.45 2.17 -2.13
C LEU A 7 15.77 3.10 -3.31
N THR A 8 16.06 4.38 -3.05
CA THR A 8 16.35 5.33 -4.12
C THR A 8 17.67 5.01 -4.85
N THR A 9 18.66 4.47 -4.15
CA THR A 9 19.93 4.07 -4.74
C THR A 9 19.77 2.87 -5.70
N LEU A 10 18.88 1.93 -5.37
CA LEU A 10 18.70 0.71 -6.16
C LEU A 10 18.04 0.95 -7.52
N VAL A 11 17.08 1.89 -7.57
CA VAL A 11 16.32 2.17 -8.80
C VAL A 11 16.88 3.34 -9.60
N LYS A 12 17.91 4.04 -9.10
CA LYS A 12 18.52 5.17 -9.81
C LYS A 12 18.98 4.77 -11.21
N GLY A 13 18.59 5.55 -12.21
CA GLY A 13 18.88 5.31 -13.63
C GLY A 13 17.97 4.28 -14.30
N TRP A 14 16.99 3.72 -13.59
CA TRP A 14 15.98 2.86 -14.20
C TRP A 14 14.87 3.70 -14.79
N ASP A 15 14.35 3.24 -15.92
CA ASP A 15 13.16 3.78 -16.56
C ASP A 15 11.91 3.46 -15.71
N ARG A 16 11.12 4.50 -15.41
CA ARG A 16 9.94 4.40 -14.56
C ARG A 16 8.90 3.44 -15.14
N ASP A 17 8.62 3.54 -16.43
CA ASP A 17 7.58 2.74 -17.10
C ASP A 17 7.96 1.26 -17.09
N THR A 18 9.25 0.95 -17.26
CA THR A 18 9.78 -0.39 -17.12
C THR A 18 9.59 -0.95 -15.72
N VAL A 19 9.85 -0.15 -14.67
CA VAL A 19 9.62 -0.56 -13.29
C VAL A 19 8.14 -0.78 -13.01
N GLU A 20 7.26 0.14 -13.40
CA GLU A 20 5.81 -0.02 -13.23
C GLU A 20 5.31 -1.28 -13.94
N ARG A 21 5.79 -1.56 -15.16
CA ARG A 21 5.43 -2.77 -15.90
C ARG A 21 5.89 -4.04 -15.18
N ILE A 22 7.14 -4.11 -14.72
CA ILE A 22 7.66 -5.27 -13.98
C ILE A 22 6.85 -5.49 -12.69
N VAL A 23 6.57 -4.43 -11.94
CA VAL A 23 5.78 -4.52 -10.71
C VAL A 23 4.36 -4.97 -11.00
N SER A 24 3.73 -4.47 -12.07
CA SER A 24 2.40 -4.90 -12.48
C SER A 24 2.37 -6.37 -12.93
N GLU A 25 3.38 -6.84 -13.66
CA GLU A 25 3.48 -8.24 -14.12
C GLU A 25 3.74 -9.22 -12.97
N THR A 26 4.36 -8.75 -11.89
CA THR A 26 4.75 -9.57 -10.73
C THR A 26 3.91 -9.28 -9.49
N LEU A 27 2.86 -8.46 -9.61
CA LEU A 27 2.07 -7.98 -8.48
C LEU A 27 1.50 -9.14 -7.66
N ASP A 28 1.01 -10.18 -8.35
CA ASP A 28 0.45 -11.35 -7.68
C ASP A 28 1.51 -12.04 -6.81
N GLU A 29 2.72 -12.26 -7.34
CA GLU A 29 3.81 -12.92 -6.60
C GLU A 29 4.32 -12.10 -5.42
N VAL A 30 4.18 -10.77 -5.48
CA VAL A 30 4.68 -9.84 -4.45
C VAL A 30 3.63 -9.49 -3.39
N VAL A 31 2.34 -9.43 -3.76
CA VAL A 31 1.24 -8.98 -2.88
C VAL A 31 0.43 -10.13 -2.30
N GLU A 32 0.59 -11.35 -2.82
CA GLU A 32 0.00 -12.61 -2.33
C GLU A 32 -0.12 -12.78 -0.80
N PRO A 33 0.80 -12.29 0.06
CA PRO A 33 0.70 -12.48 1.52
C PRO A 33 0.10 -11.32 2.33
N LEU A 34 -0.47 -10.25 1.73
CA LEU A 34 -0.67 -8.98 2.46
C LEU A 34 -2.11 -8.49 2.65
N VAL A 35 -3.13 -9.18 2.15
CA VAL A 35 -4.52 -8.69 2.23
C VAL A 35 -5.36 -9.52 3.22
N TYR A 36 -6.03 -8.82 4.13
CA TYR A 36 -6.98 -9.41 5.07
C TYR A 36 -8.39 -9.43 4.47
N ALA A 37 -9.14 -10.52 4.65
CA ALA A 37 -10.54 -10.62 4.21
C ALA A 37 -11.40 -9.51 4.81
N GLU A 38 -11.10 -9.14 6.06
CA GLU A 38 -11.77 -8.10 6.81
C GLU A 38 -11.55 -6.72 6.18
N ALA A 39 -10.35 -6.46 5.66
CA ALA A 39 -10.07 -5.22 4.93
C ALA A 39 -10.86 -5.15 3.62
N LEU A 40 -10.96 -6.27 2.88
CA LEU A 40 -11.78 -6.34 1.66
C LEU A 40 -13.27 -6.10 1.94
N PHE A 41 -13.78 -6.65 3.04
CA PHE A 41 -15.16 -6.42 3.46
C PHE A 41 -15.41 -4.94 3.79
N LEU A 42 -14.49 -4.28 4.51
CA LEU A 42 -14.62 -2.86 4.83
C LEU A 42 -14.57 -1.98 3.59
N ILE A 43 -13.72 -2.30 2.62
CA ILE A 43 -13.69 -1.58 1.33
C ILE A 43 -15.03 -1.72 0.60
N ASP A 44 -15.59 -2.94 0.56
CA ASP A 44 -16.91 -3.17 -0.05
C ASP A 44 -18.03 -2.44 0.68
N GLU A 45 -18.00 -2.41 2.01
CA GLU A 45 -18.95 -1.67 2.84
C GLU A 45 -18.95 -0.17 2.50
N HIS A 46 -17.78 0.47 2.48
CA HIS A 46 -17.64 1.86 2.07
C HIS A 46 -18.15 2.11 0.64
N HIS A 47 -17.81 1.24 -0.31
CA HIS A 47 -18.32 1.36 -1.68
C HIS A 47 -19.86 1.27 -1.74
N ARG A 48 -20.48 0.41 -0.93
CA ARG A 48 -21.94 0.27 -0.86
C ARG A 48 -22.62 1.50 -0.23
N GLU A 49 -21.92 2.20 0.65
CA GLU A 49 -22.37 3.48 1.21
C GLU A 49 -22.14 4.67 0.26
N GLY A 50 -21.45 4.45 -0.86
CA GLY A 50 -21.15 5.46 -1.86
C GLY A 50 -19.89 6.28 -1.54
N ASP A 51 -19.08 5.81 -0.59
CA ASP A 51 -17.84 6.48 -0.20
C ASP A 51 -16.76 6.31 -1.28
N ARG A 52 -15.89 7.32 -1.38
CA ARG A 52 -14.61 7.20 -2.09
C ARG A 52 -13.61 6.50 -1.19
N VAL A 53 -12.96 5.47 -1.71
CA VAL A 53 -11.92 4.73 -0.98
C VAL A 53 -10.55 5.14 -1.52
N ILE A 54 -9.64 5.54 -0.63
CA ILE A 54 -8.31 5.99 -0.98
C ILE A 54 -7.27 5.20 -0.19
N ILE A 55 -6.26 4.65 -0.87
CA ILE A 55 -5.11 4.03 -0.18
C ILE A 55 -4.07 5.12 0.08
N VAL A 56 -3.64 5.27 1.33
CA VAL A 56 -2.58 6.21 1.74
C VAL A 56 -1.39 5.45 2.31
N SER A 57 -0.30 5.34 1.54
CA SER A 57 0.82 4.44 1.87
C SER A 57 2.18 5.12 1.73
N SER A 58 3.13 4.78 2.60
CA SER A 58 4.53 5.23 2.46
C SER A 58 5.30 4.43 1.41
N SER A 59 4.72 3.33 0.89
CA SER A 59 5.30 2.55 -0.19
C SER A 59 5.36 3.34 -1.51
N PRO A 60 6.27 2.98 -2.43
CA PRO A 60 6.34 3.60 -3.76
C PRO A 60 5.05 3.46 -4.56
N ILE A 61 4.70 4.52 -5.29
CA ILE A 61 3.49 4.59 -6.11
C ILE A 61 3.39 3.46 -7.15
N GLU A 62 4.52 2.97 -7.66
CA GLU A 62 4.60 1.88 -8.62
C GLU A 62 4.05 0.55 -8.07
N ILE A 63 4.07 0.37 -6.75
CA ILE A 63 3.47 -0.80 -6.08
C ILE A 63 2.03 -0.53 -5.68
N VAL A 64 1.78 0.66 -5.12
CA VAL A 64 0.48 1.00 -4.55
C VAL A 64 -0.57 1.20 -5.64
N ARG A 65 -0.20 1.76 -6.80
CA ARG A 65 -1.14 2.03 -7.89
C ARG A 65 -1.72 0.75 -8.51
N PRO A 66 -0.94 -0.27 -8.90
CA PRO A 66 -1.50 -1.55 -9.34
C PRO A 66 -2.38 -2.22 -8.28
N LEU A 67 -1.97 -2.17 -7.00
CA LEU A 67 -2.78 -2.69 -5.90
C LEU A 67 -4.11 -1.95 -5.75
N GLY A 68 -4.10 -0.62 -5.85
CA GLY A 68 -5.31 0.19 -5.83
C GLY A 68 -6.28 -0.17 -6.96
N ARG A 69 -5.76 -0.30 -8.20
CA ARG A 69 -6.55 -0.77 -9.35
C ARG A 69 -7.17 -2.14 -9.09
N TYR A 70 -6.39 -3.08 -8.54
CA TYR A 70 -6.84 -4.42 -8.21
C TYR A 70 -7.97 -4.42 -7.16
N LEU A 71 -7.85 -3.58 -6.13
CA LEU A 71 -8.84 -3.45 -5.06
C LEU A 71 -10.05 -2.59 -5.45
N GLY A 72 -10.02 -1.97 -6.63
CA GLY A 72 -11.09 -1.09 -7.10
C GLY A 72 -11.24 0.19 -6.28
N VAL A 73 -10.18 0.65 -5.62
CA VAL A 73 -10.22 1.91 -4.85
C VAL A 73 -10.25 3.10 -5.80
N THR A 74 -10.78 4.23 -5.32
CA THR A 74 -10.97 5.44 -6.12
C THR A 74 -9.64 6.11 -6.48
N ASP A 75 -8.75 6.24 -5.49
CA ASP A 75 -7.48 6.95 -5.64
C ASP A 75 -6.39 6.35 -4.74
N VAL A 76 -5.14 6.77 -5.00
CA VAL A 76 -3.98 6.39 -4.18
C VAL A 76 -3.12 7.61 -3.88
N ILE A 77 -2.65 7.70 -2.63
CA ILE A 77 -1.61 8.63 -2.18
C ILE A 77 -0.43 7.77 -1.75
N ALA A 78 0.68 7.87 -2.46
CA ALA A 78 1.86 7.04 -2.23
C ALA A 78 3.15 7.82 -2.40
N THR A 79 4.28 7.28 -1.96
CA THR A 79 5.59 7.92 -2.15
C THR A 79 5.94 7.98 -3.64
N GLU A 80 6.34 9.16 -4.12
CA GLU A 80 6.74 9.41 -5.51
C GLU A 80 8.24 9.68 -5.60
N LEU A 81 8.93 8.87 -6.39
CA LEU A 81 10.36 9.02 -6.64
C LEU A 81 10.59 10.00 -7.79
N ALA A 82 11.62 10.83 -7.64
CA ALA A 82 11.92 11.87 -8.61
C ALA A 82 12.51 11.27 -9.90
N THR A 83 12.02 11.74 -11.06
CA THR A 83 12.54 11.37 -12.37
C THR A 83 13.26 12.54 -13.05
N ASP A 84 14.22 12.22 -13.91
CA ASP A 84 14.82 13.22 -14.79
C ASP A 84 13.95 13.45 -16.05
N ARG A 85 14.45 14.26 -16.98
CA ARG A 85 13.72 14.63 -18.20
C ARG A 85 13.53 13.46 -19.17
N ASP A 86 14.31 12.39 -19.01
CA ASP A 86 14.26 11.20 -19.86
C ASP A 86 13.40 10.09 -19.23
N GLY A 87 12.74 10.38 -18.10
CA GLY A 87 11.87 9.43 -17.39
C GLY A 87 12.63 8.43 -16.49
N LEU A 88 13.94 8.65 -16.27
CA LEU A 88 14.75 7.78 -15.43
C LEU A 88 14.71 8.26 -13.98
N TYR A 89 14.69 7.33 -13.01
CA TYR A 89 14.78 7.72 -11.60
C TYR A 89 16.10 8.43 -11.31
N SER A 90 16.02 9.64 -10.79
CA SER A 90 17.20 10.45 -10.43
C SER A 90 17.86 10.00 -9.12
N GLY A 91 17.14 9.20 -8.32
CA GLY A 91 17.49 8.85 -6.94
C GLY A 91 16.96 9.86 -5.90
N GLY A 92 16.21 10.87 -6.33
CA GLY A 92 15.46 11.77 -5.45
C GLY A 92 14.05 11.27 -5.11
N ILE A 93 13.34 12.06 -4.29
CA ILE A 93 11.95 11.83 -3.90
C ILE A 93 11.20 13.15 -4.12
N ASP A 94 10.16 13.13 -4.94
CA ASP A 94 9.30 14.30 -5.18
C ASP A 94 8.25 14.44 -4.08
N PHE A 95 7.73 13.32 -3.59
CA PHE A 95 6.74 13.29 -2.53
C PHE A 95 6.94 12.07 -1.62
N TYR A 96 6.98 12.29 -0.30
CA TYR A 96 7.14 11.22 0.68
C TYR A 96 5.90 11.11 1.57
N ALA A 97 5.10 10.08 1.33
CA ALA A 97 3.82 9.84 2.03
C ALA A 97 4.06 9.24 3.44
N TYR A 98 4.58 10.05 4.36
CA TYR A 98 4.94 9.61 5.71
C TYR A 98 4.63 10.68 6.74
N GLY A 99 4.07 10.27 7.88
CA GLY A 99 3.86 11.19 8.99
C GLY A 99 2.86 12.30 8.64
N PRO A 100 3.15 13.55 9.05
CA PRO A 100 2.32 14.72 8.74
C PRO A 100 2.02 14.91 7.25
N THR A 101 2.94 14.51 6.36
CA THR A 101 2.75 14.65 4.91
C THR A 101 1.54 13.87 4.38
N LYS A 102 1.16 12.76 5.04
CA LYS A 102 -0.09 12.05 4.72
C LYS A 102 -1.32 12.88 5.09
N ALA A 103 -1.30 13.56 6.23
CA ALA A 103 -2.37 14.45 6.66
C ALA A 103 -2.54 15.63 5.69
N ASP A 104 -1.42 16.27 5.29
CA ASP A 104 -1.44 17.35 4.31
C ASP A 104 -2.02 16.88 2.96
N ALA A 105 -1.64 15.67 2.52
CA ALA A 105 -2.12 15.11 1.27
C ALA A 105 -3.63 14.81 1.29
N ILE A 106 -4.18 14.27 2.38
CA ILE A 106 -5.63 14.05 2.48
C ILE A 106 -6.41 15.36 2.60
N HIS A 107 -5.85 16.39 3.25
CA HIS A 107 -6.45 17.72 3.28
C HIS A 107 -6.52 18.34 1.89
N LYS A 108 -5.43 18.25 1.13
CA LYS A 108 -5.40 18.70 -0.27
C LYS A 108 -6.45 17.97 -1.11
N LEU A 109 -6.48 16.64 -1.02
CA LEU A 109 -7.45 15.81 -1.74
C LEU A 109 -8.89 16.17 -1.35
N ALA A 110 -9.14 16.45 -0.07
CA ALA A 110 -10.46 16.85 0.41
C ALA A 110 -10.91 18.19 -0.16
N VAL A 111 -10.02 19.17 -0.24
CA VAL A 111 -10.33 20.48 -0.86
C VAL A 111 -10.59 20.33 -2.36
N GLU A 112 -9.75 19.57 -3.08
CA GLU A 112 -9.88 19.37 -4.52
C GLU A 112 -11.12 18.53 -4.90
N GLY A 113 -11.48 17.59 -4.04
CA GLY A 113 -12.57 16.64 -4.25
C GLY A 113 -13.88 16.96 -3.54
N ASP A 114 -13.98 18.10 -2.85
CA ASP A 114 -15.11 18.50 -2.00
C ASP A 114 -15.50 17.40 -0.99
N LEU A 115 -14.50 16.85 -0.28
CA LEU A 115 -14.68 15.78 0.70
C LEU A 115 -14.77 16.34 2.13
N ASP A 116 -15.75 15.87 2.88
CA ASP A 116 -15.90 16.18 4.30
C ASP A 116 -15.09 15.20 5.16
N LEU A 117 -13.90 15.62 5.59
CA LEU A 117 -13.04 14.82 6.46
C LEU A 117 -13.67 14.53 7.83
N SER A 118 -14.56 15.41 8.33
CA SER A 118 -15.25 15.18 9.60
C SER A 118 -16.25 14.01 9.53
N ARG A 119 -16.63 13.61 8.32
CA ARG A 119 -17.46 12.42 8.06
C ARG A 119 -16.66 11.25 7.47
N SER A 120 -15.37 11.44 7.23
CA SER A 120 -14.49 10.43 6.65
C SER A 120 -13.93 9.48 7.71
N PHE A 121 -13.40 8.36 7.23
CA PHE A 121 -12.79 7.30 8.04
C PHE A 121 -11.30 7.19 7.72
N ALA A 122 -10.49 6.83 8.70
CA ALA A 122 -9.07 6.51 8.50
C ALA A 122 -8.71 5.25 9.24
N TYR A 123 -8.11 4.29 8.53
CA TYR A 123 -7.67 3.01 9.06
C TYR A 123 -6.14 2.94 8.98
N SER A 124 -5.46 2.65 10.09
CA SER A 124 -4.00 2.45 10.09
C SER A 124 -3.54 1.51 11.20
N ASP A 125 -2.41 0.85 10.96
CA ASP A 125 -1.67 0.01 11.90
C ASP A 125 -0.45 0.72 12.52
N SER A 126 -0.07 1.90 12.02
CA SER A 126 1.17 2.56 12.39
C SER A 126 0.96 3.86 13.15
N PHE A 127 1.73 4.06 14.23
CA PHE A 127 1.74 5.33 14.98
C PHE A 127 2.14 6.53 14.10
N THR A 128 2.91 6.29 13.04
CA THR A 128 3.33 7.34 12.11
C THR A 128 2.15 8.00 11.40
N ASP A 129 1.00 7.33 11.33
CA ASP A 129 -0.21 7.83 10.66
C ASP A 129 -1.15 8.61 11.60
N VAL A 130 -0.80 8.76 12.89
CA VAL A 130 -1.62 9.53 13.85
C VAL A 130 -2.03 10.91 13.35
N PRO A 131 -1.15 11.72 12.71
CA PRO A 131 -1.57 13.01 12.14
C PRO A 131 -2.71 12.90 11.12
N MET A 132 -2.68 11.86 10.26
CA MET A 132 -3.73 11.61 9.28
C MET A 132 -5.01 11.13 9.98
N MET A 133 -4.89 10.25 10.97
CA MET A 133 -6.04 9.75 11.74
C MET A 133 -6.73 10.87 12.52
N GLN A 134 -5.99 11.83 13.06
CA GLN A 134 -6.54 12.99 13.76
C GLN A 134 -7.27 13.98 12.85
N ALA A 135 -7.03 13.93 11.54
CA ALA A 135 -7.65 14.84 10.58
C ALA A 135 -9.07 14.42 10.17
N VAL A 136 -9.49 13.19 10.48
CA VAL A 136 -10.81 12.66 10.13
C VAL A 136 -11.72 12.53 11.35
N GLY A 137 -13.03 12.45 11.13
CA GLY A 137 -14.00 12.27 12.22
C GLY A 137 -14.08 10.84 12.76
N ASN A 138 -13.70 9.83 11.96
CA ASN A 138 -13.82 8.42 12.33
C ASN A 138 -12.48 7.67 12.22
N PRO A 139 -11.50 7.95 13.10
CA PRO A 139 -10.23 7.21 13.13
C PRO A 139 -10.43 5.80 13.70
N VAL A 140 -9.80 4.79 13.07
CA VAL A 140 -9.84 3.40 13.50
C VAL A 140 -8.44 2.81 13.44
N ALA A 141 -7.94 2.33 14.57
CA ALA A 141 -6.69 1.59 14.63
C ALA A 141 -6.92 0.14 14.22
N VAL A 142 -6.12 -0.40 13.29
CA VAL A 142 -6.25 -1.76 12.76
C VAL A 142 -4.95 -2.51 13.00
N ASN A 143 -4.98 -3.62 13.73
CA ASN A 143 -3.76 -4.36 14.12
C ASN A 143 -2.62 -3.43 14.61
N PRO A 144 -2.90 -2.44 15.50
CA PRO A 144 -1.98 -1.34 15.73
C PRO A 144 -0.67 -1.80 16.36
N ASP A 145 0.42 -1.14 15.97
CA ASP A 145 1.67 -1.17 16.72
C ASP A 145 1.46 -0.71 18.17
N ARG A 146 2.47 -0.96 19.02
CA ARG A 146 2.35 -0.69 20.46
C ARG A 146 2.02 0.78 20.75
N ASP A 147 2.61 1.70 19.99
CA ASP A 147 2.51 3.13 20.28
C ASP A 147 1.17 3.68 19.75
N LEU A 148 0.70 3.20 18.59
CA LEU A 148 -0.65 3.50 18.07
C LEU A 148 -1.73 2.92 18.97
N ARG A 149 -1.54 1.71 19.51
CA ARG A 149 -2.49 1.11 20.46
C ARG A 149 -2.67 1.99 21.69
N ALA A 150 -1.57 2.43 22.30
CA ALA A 150 -1.62 3.31 23.46
C ALA A 150 -2.33 4.64 23.15
N LYS A 151 -2.08 5.21 21.96
CA LYS A 151 -2.75 6.42 21.49
C LYS A 151 -4.26 6.20 21.28
N ALA A 152 -4.64 5.12 20.62
CA ALA A 152 -6.03 4.77 20.36
C ALA A 152 -6.80 4.55 21.68
N GLU A 153 -6.22 3.85 22.66
CA GLU A 153 -6.81 3.66 23.99
C GLU A 153 -6.99 4.99 24.74
N ALA A 154 -6.00 5.89 24.66
CA ALA A 154 -6.06 7.19 25.32
C ALA A 154 -7.12 8.13 24.71
N GLU A 155 -7.31 8.09 23.38
CA GLU A 155 -8.26 8.93 22.65
C GLU A 155 -9.64 8.27 22.45
N GLY A 156 -9.81 7.02 22.90
CA GLY A 156 -11.04 6.26 22.71
C GLY A 156 -11.31 5.85 21.26
N TRP A 157 -10.28 5.75 20.42
CA TRP A 157 -10.43 5.30 19.04
C TRP A 157 -10.75 3.80 18.98
N PRO A 158 -11.70 3.36 18.13
CA PRO A 158 -11.93 1.96 17.89
C PRO A 158 -10.66 1.22 17.45
N ILE A 159 -10.43 0.05 18.04
CA ILE A 159 -9.36 -0.87 17.64
C ILE A 159 -9.99 -2.11 17.01
N LYS A 160 -9.59 -2.43 15.77
CA LYS A 160 -9.98 -3.66 15.06
C LYS A 160 -8.77 -4.59 14.94
N GLU A 161 -9.02 -5.89 15.07
CA GLU A 161 -8.01 -6.93 14.90
C GLU A 161 -8.38 -7.80 13.69
N PHE A 162 -7.61 -7.71 12.60
CA PHE A 162 -7.78 -8.56 11.42
C PHE A 162 -6.88 -9.78 11.52
N LYS A 163 -7.44 -10.95 11.21
CA LYS A 163 -6.82 -12.25 11.47
C LYS A 163 -6.86 -13.18 10.27
N LEU A 164 -7.63 -12.87 9.23
CA LEU A 164 -7.86 -13.77 8.09
C LEU A 164 -7.10 -13.27 6.84
N PRO A 165 -5.79 -13.57 6.71
CA PRO A 165 -5.10 -13.32 5.46
C PRO A 165 -5.72 -14.19 4.36
N VAL A 166 -6.00 -13.59 3.21
CA VAL A 166 -6.58 -14.29 2.06
C VAL A 166 -5.67 -14.19 0.86
N ASN A 167 -5.62 -15.27 0.09
CA ASN A 167 -4.96 -15.24 -1.20
C ASN A 167 -5.85 -14.51 -2.20
N MET A 168 -5.31 -13.47 -2.82
CA MET A 168 -6.00 -12.69 -3.83
C MET A 168 -6.46 -13.56 -5.03
N ARG A 169 -5.76 -14.66 -5.34
CA ARG A 169 -6.14 -15.60 -6.43
C ARG A 169 -7.39 -16.43 -6.12
N THR A 170 -7.69 -16.75 -4.86
CA THR A 170 -8.79 -17.68 -4.54
C THR A 170 -10.18 -17.09 -4.82
N ARG A 171 -10.32 -15.75 -4.88
CA ARG A 171 -11.56 -15.11 -5.35
C ARG A 171 -11.70 -15.08 -6.88
N LEU A 172 -10.61 -15.24 -7.63
CA LEU A 172 -10.65 -15.38 -9.10
C LEU A 172 -10.99 -16.82 -9.53
N GLY A 173 -10.86 -17.80 -8.62
CA GLY A 173 -11.15 -19.21 -8.87
C GLY A 173 -12.63 -19.58 -9.06
N ASP A 174 -13.57 -18.66 -8.81
CA ASP A 174 -15.00 -18.86 -9.12
C ASP A 174 -15.33 -18.53 -10.59
N VAL A 175 -14.33 -18.16 -11.39
CA VAL A 175 -14.39 -18.20 -12.85
C VAL A 175 -13.53 -19.37 -13.35
N SER A 176 -14.09 -20.58 -13.23
CA SER A 176 -13.81 -21.78 -14.03
C SER A 176 -12.34 -22.20 -14.31
N ARG A 177 -11.97 -23.33 -13.67
CA ARG A 177 -11.24 -24.54 -14.16
C ARG A 177 -9.82 -24.85 -13.62
N PRO A 178 -9.43 -26.16 -13.59
CA PRO A 178 -8.90 -26.83 -12.40
C PRO A 178 -7.37 -27.03 -12.35
N SER A 179 -6.90 -27.46 -11.17
CA SER A 179 -5.51 -27.74 -10.77
C SER A 179 -4.93 -29.06 -11.35
N PRO A 180 -3.61 -29.32 -11.21
CA PRO A 180 -3.12 -29.93 -9.96
C PRO A 180 -1.73 -29.45 -9.44
N LEU A 181 -1.65 -29.35 -8.10
CA LEU A 181 -0.55 -29.70 -7.18
C LEU A 181 0.92 -29.39 -7.53
N VAL A 182 1.56 -28.51 -6.74
CA VAL A 182 2.81 -28.83 -6.00
C VAL A 182 2.82 -28.07 -4.65
N SER A 183 3.02 -28.81 -3.57
CA SER A 183 3.20 -28.37 -2.19
C SER A 183 4.65 -27.93 -1.93
N THR A 184 4.89 -26.87 -1.15
CA THR A 184 5.64 -26.86 0.14
C THR A 184 6.28 -25.52 0.51
N ALA A 185 6.21 -25.26 1.82
CA ALA A 185 7.15 -24.55 2.69
C ALA A 185 7.14 -23.00 2.76
N ALA A 186 6.68 -22.54 3.93
CA ALA A 186 6.78 -21.19 4.45
C ALA A 186 8.24 -20.77 4.71
N VAL A 187 8.58 -19.50 4.47
CA VAL A 187 9.66 -18.79 5.19
C VAL A 187 9.26 -17.33 5.45
N LEU A 188 9.47 -16.95 6.70
CA LEU A 188 9.27 -15.69 7.39
C LEU A 188 9.84 -14.44 6.68
N GLY A 189 9.06 -13.37 6.72
CA GLY A 189 9.52 -12.02 7.09
C GLY A 189 10.58 -11.36 6.21
N SER A 190 10.14 -10.64 5.16
CA SER A 190 10.68 -9.34 4.69
C SER A 190 10.13 -9.02 3.29
N ALA A 191 8.90 -8.49 3.21
CA ALA A 191 8.25 -8.15 1.93
C ALA A 191 9.02 -7.10 1.10
N ALA A 192 9.97 -6.37 1.69
CA ALA A 192 10.86 -5.46 0.97
C ALA A 192 12.05 -6.14 0.26
N LEU A 193 12.38 -7.40 0.59
CA LEU A 193 13.54 -8.12 0.02
C LEU A 193 13.18 -9.06 -1.13
N ILE A 194 11.92 -9.47 -1.26
CA ILE A 194 11.49 -10.42 -2.31
C ILE A 194 11.44 -9.73 -3.68
N GLY A 195 10.92 -8.49 -3.76
CA GLY A 195 10.99 -7.70 -5.00
C GLY A 195 12.43 -7.46 -5.47
N LEU A 196 13.36 -7.23 -4.53
CA LEU A 196 14.78 -7.08 -4.83
C LEU A 196 15.42 -8.40 -5.31
N ALA A 197 15.03 -9.54 -4.75
CA ALA A 197 15.54 -10.86 -5.15
C ALA A 197 15.07 -11.29 -6.55
N ILE A 198 13.83 -10.97 -6.93
CA ILE A 198 13.28 -11.24 -8.27
C ILE A 198 13.99 -10.36 -9.31
N VAL A 199 14.19 -9.08 -9.00
CA VAL A 199 14.91 -8.12 -9.85
C VAL A 199 16.41 -8.43 -9.97
N LEU A 200 17.06 -8.96 -8.93
CA LEU A 200 18.45 -9.42 -9.02
C LEU A 200 18.60 -10.72 -9.83
N ARG A 201 17.54 -11.52 -9.96
CA ARG A 201 17.56 -12.76 -10.76
C ARG A 201 17.51 -12.47 -12.27
N SER A 202 16.86 -11.39 -12.70
CA SER A 202 16.83 -10.99 -14.12
C SER A 202 18.19 -10.50 -14.64
N ARG A 203 19.07 -9.97 -13.77
CA ARG A 203 20.46 -9.63 -14.09
C ARG A 203 21.31 -10.81 -14.58
N LYS A 204 21.01 -12.05 -14.15
CA LYS A 204 21.76 -13.25 -14.57
C LYS A 204 21.30 -13.86 -15.89
N ARG A 205 20.18 -13.38 -16.46
CA ARG A 205 19.66 -13.87 -17.76
C ARG A 205 20.04 -12.98 -18.94
N LEU A 206 20.60 -11.80 -18.70
CA LEU A 206 20.96 -10.80 -19.73
C LEU A 206 22.47 -10.52 -19.78
N SER A 207 23.30 -11.33 -19.11
CA SER A 207 24.76 -11.39 -19.29
C SER A 207 25.15 -12.78 -19.80
#